data_AF-A0A183GM53-F1
#
_entry.id   AF-A0A183GM53-F1
#
_cell.length_a   1.000
_cell.length_b   1.000
_cell.length_c   1.000
_cell.angle_alpha   90.00
_cell.angle_beta   90.00
_cell.angle_gamma   90.00
#
_symmetry.space_group_name_H-M   'P 1'
#
loop_
_entity.id
_entity.type
_entity.pdbx_description
1 polymer ?
#
loop_
_entity_poly.entity_id
_entity_poly.type
_entity_poly.pdbx_seq_one_letter_code
_entity_poly.pdbx_strand_id
1 'polypeptide(L)'
;MSKFYAVAHGFQRGIYENWDEAKKQIDDFPQPVYKKFSTREEAEEYFQARQPKKVELAFPEPNREKYYSVARGYAVGVFTDYEEVKKYIEDYPQPLHKKFDKLDDAVSYFNKFYHGTVKGGNGEQEKMKPKEESSKKDDKPVTYYAVARGHATGVFTSWEDCKKQTAGFKGAKFKKFDNEEEATMFAEGKTLKQIGPLLKNCRNC
;
A
#
# COMPACT_ATOMS: atom_id res chain seq x y z
N MET A 1 -26.30 -17.39 31.31
CA MET A 1 -26.67 -17.08 29.92
C MET A 1 -25.45 -16.46 29.26
N SER A 2 -24.75 -17.21 28.43
CA SER A 2 -23.64 -16.67 27.64
C SER A 2 -24.23 -15.70 26.60
N LYS A 3 -23.63 -14.52 26.49
CA LYS A 3 -24.04 -13.51 25.51
C LYS A 3 -22.93 -13.42 24.48
N PHE A 4 -23.30 -13.51 23.21
CA PHE A 4 -22.37 -13.35 22.11
C PHE A 4 -22.56 -11.97 21.49
N TYR A 5 -21.46 -11.31 21.16
CA TYR A 5 -21.44 -9.96 20.61
C TYR A 5 -20.81 -10.01 19.23
N ALA A 6 -21.63 -9.93 18.18
CA ALA A 6 -21.14 -9.86 16.81
C ALA A 6 -20.81 -8.41 16.46
N VAL A 7 -19.55 -8.12 16.16
CA VAL A 7 -19.07 -6.82 15.67
C VAL A 7 -18.86 -6.96 14.17
N ALA A 8 -19.81 -6.44 13.40
CA ALA A 8 -19.77 -6.43 11.94
C ALA A 8 -18.94 -5.26 11.39
N HIS A 9 -18.91 -4.14 12.11
CA HIS A 9 -18.12 -2.96 11.76
C HIS A 9 -17.47 -2.38 13.03
N GLY A 10 -16.14 -2.44 13.10
CA GLY A 10 -15.32 -2.04 14.24
C GLY A 10 -13.83 -2.23 13.92
N PHE A 11 -12.93 -1.92 14.86
CA PHE A 11 -11.49 -2.07 14.67
C PHE A 11 -11.09 -3.51 14.31
N GLN A 12 -11.62 -4.48 15.05
CA GLN A 12 -11.55 -5.90 14.73
C GLN A 12 -12.96 -6.45 14.58
N ARG A 13 -13.26 -6.99 13.39
CA ARG A 13 -14.54 -7.61 13.06
C ARG A 13 -14.53 -9.06 13.56
N GLY A 14 -15.61 -9.49 14.20
CA GLY A 14 -15.69 -10.84 14.74
C GLY A 14 -16.83 -11.04 15.75
N ILE A 15 -16.90 -12.25 16.30
CA ILE A 15 -17.84 -12.62 17.35
C ILE A 15 -17.06 -12.70 18.65
N TYR A 16 -17.50 -11.94 19.65
CA TYR A 16 -16.87 -11.86 20.97
C TYR A 16 -17.80 -12.49 22.01
N GLU A 17 -17.21 -13.20 22.97
CA GLU A 17 -17.95 -13.77 24.10
C GLU A 17 -18.06 -12.77 25.27
N ASN A 18 -17.25 -11.70 25.24
CA ASN A 18 -17.17 -10.67 26.26
C ASN A 18 -17.57 -9.29 25.75
N TRP A 19 -18.36 -8.57 26.55
CA TRP A 19 -18.69 -7.16 26.25
C TRP A 19 -17.48 -6.25 26.33
N ASP A 20 -16.54 -6.49 27.26
CA ASP A 20 -15.34 -5.64 27.39
C ASP A 20 -14.47 -5.68 26.13
N GLU A 21 -14.29 -6.87 25.56
CA GLU A 21 -13.55 -7.05 24.32
C GLU A 21 -14.29 -6.45 23.13
N ALA A 22 -15.60 -6.70 23.01
CA ALA A 22 -16.41 -6.09 21.96
C ALA A 22 -16.41 -4.56 22.06
N LYS A 23 -16.50 -4.01 23.28
CA LYS A 23 -16.53 -2.57 23.57
C LYS A 23 -15.26 -1.89 23.06
N LYS A 24 -14.07 -2.46 23.32
CA LYS A 24 -12.80 -1.94 22.80
C LYS A 24 -12.77 -1.82 21.28
N GLN A 25 -13.54 -2.65 20.56
CA GLN A 25 -13.62 -2.60 19.09
C GLN A 25 -14.59 -1.54 18.55
N ILE A 26 -15.48 -1.01 19.40
CA ILE A 26 -16.58 -0.12 18.98
C ILE A 26 -16.55 1.28 19.63
N ASP A 27 -15.98 1.44 20.82
CA ASP A 27 -16.17 2.62 21.68
C ASP A 27 -15.61 3.91 21.06
N ASP A 28 -14.48 3.83 20.36
CA ASP A 28 -13.84 4.95 19.65
C ASP A 28 -13.96 4.81 18.11
N PHE A 29 -14.72 3.82 17.64
CA PHE A 29 -14.82 3.54 16.22
C PHE A 29 -15.97 4.34 15.58
N PRO A 30 -15.76 5.06 14.45
CA PRO A 30 -16.83 5.81 13.80
C PRO A 30 -17.88 4.86 13.21
N GLN A 31 -19.15 5.03 13.58
CA GLN A 31 -20.30 4.22 13.14
C GLN A 31 -20.13 2.70 13.38
N PRO A 32 -19.96 2.26 14.64
CA PRO A 32 -19.79 0.85 14.94
C PRO A 32 -21.10 0.10 14.72
N VAL A 33 -21.00 -1.07 14.06
CA VAL A 33 -22.13 -1.96 13.82
C VAL A 33 -21.90 -3.22 14.63
N TYR A 34 -22.70 -3.39 15.68
CA TYR A 34 -22.66 -4.57 16.53
C TYR A 34 -24.06 -4.99 16.97
N LYS A 35 -24.22 -6.27 17.27
CA LYS A 35 -25.46 -6.82 17.82
C LYS A 35 -25.17 -7.94 18.82
N LYS A 36 -25.97 -7.99 19.88
CA LYS A 36 -25.90 -9.02 20.92
C LYS A 36 -26.87 -10.16 20.60
N PHE A 37 -26.42 -11.38 20.82
CA PHE A 37 -27.18 -12.60 20.57
C PHE A 37 -27.07 -13.54 21.77
N SER A 38 -28.07 -14.39 21.93
CA SER A 38 -28.10 -15.42 22.97
C SER A 38 -27.40 -16.70 22.51
N THR A 39 -27.25 -16.91 21.20
CA THR A 39 -26.59 -18.06 20.59
C THR A 39 -25.45 -17.61 19.68
N ARG A 40 -24.44 -18.48 19.52
CA ARG A 40 -23.29 -18.22 18.64
C ARG A 40 -23.68 -18.28 17.17
N GLU A 41 -24.58 -19.18 16.80
CA GLU A 41 -25.04 -19.34 15.41
C GLU A 41 -25.74 -18.08 14.90
N GLU A 42 -26.67 -17.49 15.67
CA GLU A 42 -27.31 -16.21 15.28
C GLU A 42 -26.29 -15.07 15.13
N ALA A 43 -25.24 -15.06 15.97
CA ALA A 43 -24.16 -14.09 15.89
C ALA A 43 -23.31 -14.26 14.62
N GLU A 44 -23.09 -15.49 14.19
CA GLU A 44 -22.33 -15.83 12.99
C GLU A 44 -23.11 -15.48 11.72
N GLU A 45 -24.40 -15.79 11.65
CA GLU A 45 -25.23 -15.39 10.51
C GLU A 45 -25.28 -13.87 10.35
N TYR A 46 -25.43 -13.13 11.46
CA TYR A 46 -25.38 -11.66 11.43
C TYR A 46 -24.04 -11.14 10.93
N PHE A 47 -22.95 -11.79 11.34
CA PHE A 47 -21.60 -11.45 10.91
C PHE A 47 -21.40 -11.73 9.41
N GLN A 48 -21.75 -12.93 8.93
CA GLN A 48 -21.63 -13.35 7.53
C GLN A 48 -22.50 -12.51 6.59
N ALA A 49 -23.75 -12.21 6.96
CA ALA A 49 -24.65 -11.38 6.16
C ALA A 49 -24.11 -9.96 5.94
N ARG A 50 -23.27 -9.46 6.86
CA ARG A 50 -22.64 -8.14 6.78
C ARG A 50 -21.18 -8.18 6.34
N GLN A 51 -20.61 -9.35 6.07
CA GLN A 51 -19.26 -9.42 5.49
C GLN A 51 -19.30 -8.90 4.05
N PRO A 52 -18.34 -8.04 3.66
CA PRO A 52 -18.19 -7.72 2.24
C PRO A 52 -17.82 -9.01 1.50
N LYS A 53 -18.67 -9.44 0.56
CA LYS A 53 -18.37 -10.58 -0.32
C LYS A 53 -17.05 -10.28 -1.03
N LYS A 54 -16.06 -11.15 -0.86
CA LYS A 54 -14.82 -11.13 -1.63
C LYS A 54 -15.20 -11.48 -3.07
N VAL A 55 -15.51 -10.45 -3.86
CA VAL A 55 -15.72 -10.59 -5.30
C VAL A 55 -14.35 -10.92 -5.91
N GLU A 56 -14.21 -12.14 -6.43
CA GLU A 56 -13.12 -12.46 -7.34
C GLU A 56 -13.24 -11.56 -8.56
N LEU A 57 -12.21 -10.73 -8.77
CA LEU A 57 -12.14 -9.76 -9.85
C LEU A 57 -11.98 -10.51 -11.19
N ALA A 58 -13.11 -10.86 -11.82
CA ALA A 58 -13.14 -11.12 -13.26
C ALA A 58 -12.90 -9.79 -13.97
N PHE A 59 -11.71 -9.63 -14.57
CA PHE A 59 -11.30 -8.43 -15.31
C PHE A 59 -12.33 -8.07 -16.40
N PRO A 60 -13.06 -6.95 -16.29
CA PRO A 60 -13.99 -6.52 -17.33
C PRO A 60 -13.25 -5.77 -18.46
N GLU A 61 -13.78 -5.95 -19.67
CA GLU A 61 -13.18 -5.53 -20.95
C GLU A 61 -12.87 -4.02 -21.08
N PRO A 62 -11.86 -3.67 -21.90
CA PRO A 62 -11.29 -2.32 -22.02
C PRO A 62 -12.13 -1.41 -22.93
N ASN A 63 -13.43 -1.31 -22.66
CA ASN A 63 -14.30 -0.34 -23.31
C ASN A 63 -15.23 0.31 -22.28
N ARG A 64 -14.63 1.05 -21.35
CA ARG A 64 -15.40 1.90 -20.43
C ARG A 64 -15.24 3.35 -20.84
N GLU A 65 -16.30 3.86 -21.46
CA GLU A 65 -16.38 5.17 -22.10
C GLU A 65 -16.42 6.34 -21.09
N LYS A 66 -16.61 6.08 -19.79
CA LYS A 66 -16.90 7.11 -18.77
C LYS A 66 -16.18 6.82 -17.45
N TYR A 67 -15.62 7.86 -16.87
CA TYR A 67 -14.96 7.91 -15.57
C TYR A 67 -15.78 8.77 -14.61
N TYR A 68 -15.88 8.35 -13.36
CA TYR A 68 -16.69 9.00 -12.33
C TYR A 68 -15.79 9.35 -11.16
N SER A 69 -15.52 10.63 -10.94
CA SER A 69 -14.78 11.09 -9.76
C SER A 69 -15.74 11.31 -8.59
N VAL A 70 -15.43 10.79 -7.41
CA VAL A 70 -16.13 11.07 -6.15
C VAL A 70 -15.13 11.74 -5.21
N ALA A 71 -15.33 13.03 -4.97
CA ALA A 71 -14.49 13.82 -4.07
C ALA A 71 -14.97 13.79 -2.62
N ARG A 72 -16.29 13.57 -2.40
CA ARG A 72 -16.90 13.41 -1.08
C ARG A 72 -17.97 12.31 -1.12
N GLY A 73 -17.75 11.26 -0.35
CA GLY A 73 -18.63 10.09 -0.26
C GLY A 73 -18.03 9.03 0.67
N TYR A 74 -18.74 7.90 0.84
CA TYR A 74 -18.22 6.74 1.61
C TYR A 74 -17.01 6.07 0.94
N ALA A 75 -16.85 6.26 -0.37
CA ALA A 75 -15.63 5.94 -1.10
C ALA A 75 -15.24 7.15 -1.97
N VAL A 76 -13.95 7.47 -1.97
CA VAL A 76 -13.36 8.63 -2.66
C VAL A 76 -12.35 8.15 -3.69
N GLY A 77 -12.36 8.75 -4.88
CA GLY A 77 -11.48 8.37 -5.97
C GLY A 77 -12.13 8.50 -7.35
N VAL A 78 -11.43 8.00 -8.37
CA VAL A 78 -11.96 7.90 -9.74
C VAL A 78 -12.35 6.47 -10.01
N PHE A 79 -13.62 6.27 -10.30
CA PHE A 79 -14.25 4.98 -10.56
C PHE A 79 -14.64 4.86 -12.02
N THR A 80 -14.76 3.64 -12.52
CA THR A 80 -15.24 3.38 -13.89
C THR A 80 -16.65 2.77 -13.91
N ASP A 81 -17.20 2.47 -12.73
CA ASP A 81 -18.55 1.96 -12.53
C ASP A 81 -19.45 3.01 -11.85
N TYR A 82 -20.53 3.39 -12.55
CA TYR A 82 -21.52 4.32 -11.98
C TYR A 82 -22.33 3.70 -10.84
N GLU A 83 -22.62 2.40 -10.91
CA GLU A 83 -23.43 1.71 -9.90
C GLU A 83 -22.72 1.66 -8.55
N GLU A 84 -21.40 1.55 -8.54
CA GLU A 84 -20.58 1.63 -7.34
C GLU A 84 -20.59 3.06 -6.79
N VAL A 85 -20.33 4.06 -7.64
CA VAL A 85 -20.41 5.47 -7.26
C VAL A 85 -21.77 5.82 -6.68
N LYS A 86 -22.85 5.33 -7.27
CA LYS A 86 -24.22 5.55 -6.79
C LYS A 86 -24.39 5.03 -5.35
N LYS A 87 -23.91 3.83 -5.05
CA LYS A 87 -23.93 3.27 -3.68
C LYS A 87 -23.13 4.14 -2.70
N TYR A 88 -22.08 4.81 -3.16
CA TYR A 88 -21.22 5.65 -2.30
C TYR A 88 -21.76 7.06 -2.03
N ILE A 89 -22.69 7.55 -2.86
CA ILE A 89 -23.27 8.90 -2.76
C ILE A 89 -24.70 8.94 -2.23
N GLU A 90 -25.48 7.86 -2.39
CA GLU A 90 -26.95 7.86 -2.19
C GLU A 90 -27.39 8.23 -0.77
N ASP A 91 -26.55 7.95 0.24
CA ASP A 91 -26.81 8.22 1.66
C ASP A 91 -25.73 9.11 2.31
N TYR A 92 -24.98 9.90 1.53
CA TYR A 92 -23.92 10.76 2.07
C TYR A 92 -24.38 12.21 2.23
N PRO A 93 -24.14 12.89 3.37
CA PRO A 93 -24.47 14.29 3.51
C PRO A 93 -23.56 15.16 2.62
N GLN A 94 -24.15 15.78 1.59
CA GLN A 94 -23.49 16.59 0.55
C GLN A 94 -22.47 15.83 -0.32
N PRO A 95 -22.93 14.89 -1.16
CA PRO A 95 -22.05 14.14 -2.05
C PRO A 95 -21.53 15.05 -3.16
N LEU A 96 -20.23 14.97 -3.44
CA LEU A 96 -19.61 15.70 -4.54
C LEU A 96 -18.98 14.70 -5.51
N HIS A 97 -19.69 14.45 -6.61
CA HIS A 97 -19.26 13.53 -7.66
C HIS A 97 -19.49 14.14 -9.05
N LYS A 98 -18.70 13.73 -10.04
CA LYS A 98 -18.82 14.19 -11.43
C LYS A 98 -18.36 13.12 -12.42
N LYS A 99 -19.01 13.08 -13.59
CA LYS A 99 -18.70 12.18 -14.71
C LYS A 99 -17.80 12.88 -15.74
N PHE A 100 -16.88 12.14 -16.32
CA PHE A 100 -15.88 12.59 -17.30
C PHE A 100 -15.70 11.52 -18.37
N ASP A 101 -15.45 11.93 -19.60
CA ASP A 101 -15.16 11.01 -20.71
C ASP A 101 -13.67 10.60 -20.74
N LYS A 102 -12.83 11.26 -19.95
CA LYS A 102 -11.38 11.03 -19.87
C LYS A 102 -10.93 10.80 -18.42
N LEU A 103 -9.99 9.87 -18.23
CA LEU A 103 -9.42 9.53 -16.93
C LEU A 103 -8.69 10.72 -16.31
N ASP A 104 -7.87 11.41 -17.11
CA ASP A 104 -7.05 12.53 -16.65
C ASP A 104 -7.89 13.69 -16.10
N ASP A 105 -8.99 14.04 -16.79
CA ASP A 105 -9.95 15.04 -16.34
C ASP A 105 -10.62 14.64 -15.01
N ALA A 106 -10.95 13.34 -14.86
CA ALA A 106 -11.54 12.83 -13.62
C ALA A 106 -10.57 12.87 -12.43
N VAL A 107 -9.30 12.51 -12.66
CA VAL A 107 -8.23 12.58 -11.65
C VAL A 107 -7.97 14.02 -11.25
N SER A 108 -7.89 14.92 -12.23
CA SER A 108 -7.72 16.35 -12.00
C SER A 108 -8.85 16.95 -11.17
N TYR A 109 -10.09 16.59 -11.48
CA TYR A 109 -11.25 17.00 -10.68
C TYR A 109 -11.19 16.43 -9.27
N PHE A 110 -10.89 15.13 -9.12
CA PHE A 110 -10.74 14.52 -7.80
C PHE A 110 -9.71 15.27 -6.94
N ASN A 111 -8.49 15.46 -7.45
CA ASN A 111 -7.43 16.16 -6.73
C ASN A 111 -7.81 17.60 -6.36
N LYS A 112 -8.46 18.33 -7.28
CA LYS A 112 -8.90 19.71 -7.06
C LYS A 112 -9.87 19.85 -5.89
N PHE A 113 -10.78 18.89 -5.70
CA PHE A 113 -11.83 18.97 -4.68
C PHE A 113 -11.51 18.14 -3.43
N TYR A 114 -10.57 17.19 -3.51
CA TYR A 114 -10.08 16.38 -2.40
C TYR A 114 -9.04 17.12 -1.55
N HIS A 115 -8.10 17.84 -2.17
CA HIS A 115 -7.12 18.67 -1.47
C HIS A 115 -7.73 20.02 -1.06
N GLY A 116 -8.63 20.01 -0.09
CA GLY A 116 -9.05 21.22 0.60
C GLY A 116 -7.85 21.93 1.22
N THR A 117 -7.33 22.96 0.54
CA THR A 117 -6.36 23.97 1.02
C THR A 117 -5.05 23.45 1.62
N VAL A 118 -4.02 23.32 0.80
CA VAL A 118 -2.64 23.67 1.19
C VAL A 118 -2.10 24.70 0.20
N LYS A 119 -1.82 25.91 0.68
CA LYS A 119 -1.13 26.94 -0.10
C LYS A 119 0.27 26.43 -0.43
N GLY A 120 0.51 26.23 -1.72
CA GLY A 120 1.81 26.43 -2.36
C GLY A 120 2.77 25.25 -2.36
N GLY A 121 3.08 24.78 -3.57
CA GLY A 121 4.45 24.40 -3.91
C GLY A 121 4.68 22.95 -4.34
N ASN A 122 4.68 22.78 -5.66
CA ASN A 122 5.34 21.72 -6.44
C ASN A 122 4.79 20.28 -6.34
N GLY A 123 4.30 19.80 -7.48
CA GLY A 123 3.92 18.42 -7.69
C GLY A 123 5.12 17.56 -8.07
N GLU A 124 4.94 16.26 -7.90
CA GLU A 124 5.42 15.26 -8.86
C GLU A 124 4.49 14.05 -8.77
N GLN A 125 4.09 13.56 -9.95
CA GLN A 125 3.31 12.35 -10.14
C GLN A 125 4.24 11.15 -10.08
N GLU A 126 3.90 10.08 -9.38
CA GLU A 126 4.33 8.75 -9.84
C GLU A 126 3.31 7.65 -9.54
N LYS A 127 3.45 6.60 -10.32
CA LYS A 127 2.46 5.78 -11.00
C LYS A 127 2.53 4.37 -10.44
N MET A 128 1.37 3.76 -10.25
CA MET A 128 1.17 2.43 -9.67
C MET A 128 1.71 1.28 -10.56
N LYS A 129 2.34 0.25 -9.98
CA LYS A 129 2.20 -1.16 -10.39
C LYS A 129 2.58 -2.14 -9.26
N PRO A 130 1.93 -3.33 -9.11
CA PRO A 130 1.92 -4.12 -7.88
C PRO A 130 2.84 -5.35 -7.89
N LYS A 131 3.30 -5.79 -6.70
CA LYS A 131 3.35 -7.22 -6.31
C LYS A 131 3.56 -7.40 -4.80
N GLU A 132 3.00 -8.52 -4.33
CA GLU A 132 2.82 -9.05 -2.97
C GLU A 132 4.10 -9.21 -2.11
N GLU A 133 3.89 -9.03 -0.80
CA GLU A 133 4.63 -9.52 0.38
C GLU A 133 6.16 -9.32 0.51
N SER A 134 6.56 -8.31 1.30
CA SER A 134 6.78 -8.45 2.76
C SER A 134 7.90 -7.54 3.27
N SER A 135 7.66 -7.05 4.49
CA SER A 135 8.55 -6.34 5.41
C SER A 135 8.73 -4.82 5.24
N LYS A 136 8.16 -4.12 6.23
CA LYS A 136 8.40 -2.73 6.64
C LYS A 136 9.84 -2.29 6.37
N LYS A 137 10.01 -1.08 5.84
CA LYS A 137 11.03 -0.12 6.32
C LYS A 137 10.73 1.29 5.82
N ASP A 138 10.62 2.15 6.83
CA ASP A 138 10.77 3.59 6.88
C ASP A 138 11.51 4.23 5.69
N ASP A 139 10.98 5.38 5.28
CA ASP A 139 11.58 6.40 4.41
C ASP A 139 13.02 6.72 4.85
N LYS A 140 13.97 5.95 4.32
CA LYS A 140 15.40 6.24 4.32
C LYS A 140 15.93 5.82 2.95
N PRO A 141 16.87 6.60 2.37
CA PRO A 141 17.51 6.20 1.12
C PRO A 141 18.15 4.82 1.27
N VAL A 142 17.66 3.86 0.48
CA VAL A 142 18.15 2.47 0.52
C VAL A 142 19.56 2.45 -0.04
N THR A 143 20.56 2.27 0.84
CA THR A 143 21.95 2.10 0.43
C THR A 143 22.28 0.61 0.36
N TYR A 144 22.83 0.18 -0.77
CA TYR A 144 23.28 -1.19 -1.01
C TYR A 144 24.77 -1.32 -0.70
N TYR A 145 25.16 -2.37 0.01
CA TYR A 145 26.54 -2.68 0.37
C TYR A 145 26.95 -3.97 -0.30
N ALA A 146 27.90 -3.91 -1.23
CA ALA A 146 28.41 -5.08 -1.92
C ALA A 146 29.75 -5.53 -1.35
N VAL A 147 29.88 -6.83 -1.07
CA VAL A 147 31.11 -7.46 -0.61
C VAL A 147 31.66 -8.33 -1.75
N ALA A 148 32.78 -7.91 -2.33
CA ALA A 148 33.49 -8.64 -3.38
C ALA A 148 34.51 -9.64 -2.80
N ARG A 149 34.96 -9.41 -1.57
CA ARG A 149 35.91 -10.30 -0.88
C ARG A 149 35.69 -10.22 0.63
N GLY A 150 35.31 -11.34 1.23
CA GLY A 150 34.98 -11.47 2.64
C GLY A 150 34.66 -12.93 2.97
N HIS A 151 34.10 -13.17 4.16
CA HIS A 151 33.58 -14.49 4.57
C HIS A 151 32.41 -14.95 3.69
N ALA A 152 31.53 -14.02 3.31
CA ALA A 152 30.51 -14.20 2.29
C ALA A 152 30.53 -13.02 1.30
N THR A 153 30.32 -13.32 0.03
CA THR A 153 30.23 -12.35 -1.08
C THR A 153 28.78 -12.18 -1.52
N GLY A 154 28.37 -10.95 -1.79
CA GLY A 154 26.98 -10.65 -2.11
C GLY A 154 26.62 -9.18 -1.90
N VAL A 155 25.36 -8.84 -2.14
CA VAL A 155 24.78 -7.52 -1.87
C VAL A 155 23.96 -7.58 -0.60
N PHE A 156 24.15 -6.59 0.26
CA PHE A 156 23.46 -6.45 1.53
C PHE A 156 22.80 -5.08 1.59
N THR A 157 21.52 -5.02 1.97
CA THR A 157 20.80 -3.76 2.22
C THR A 157 21.03 -3.24 3.64
N SER A 158 21.92 -3.88 4.41
CA SER A 158 22.20 -3.57 5.81
C SER A 158 23.70 -3.54 6.09
N TRP A 159 24.16 -2.45 6.71
CA TRP A 159 25.57 -2.27 7.09
C TRP A 159 26.06 -3.33 8.08
N GLU A 160 25.21 -3.75 9.02
CA GLU A 160 25.58 -4.75 10.02
C GLU A 160 25.97 -6.09 9.40
N ASP A 161 25.25 -6.51 8.37
CA ASP A 161 25.52 -7.75 7.64
C ASP A 161 26.85 -7.63 6.87
N CYS A 162 27.02 -6.55 6.10
CA CYS A 162 28.28 -6.25 5.40
C CYS A 162 29.49 -6.23 6.34
N LYS A 163 29.35 -5.63 7.53
CA LYS A 163 30.44 -5.54 8.52
C LYS A 163 30.80 -6.92 9.08
N LYS A 164 29.82 -7.77 9.37
CA LYS A 164 30.06 -9.15 9.82
C LYS A 164 30.84 -9.97 8.79
N GLN A 165 30.54 -9.78 7.50
CA GLN A 165 31.22 -10.53 6.43
C GLN A 165 32.64 -10.03 6.13
N THR A 166 32.99 -8.81 6.53
CA THR A 166 34.27 -8.17 6.20
C THR A 166 35.21 -8.04 7.40
N ALA A 167 34.67 -7.97 8.62
CA ALA A 167 35.45 -7.88 9.85
C ALA A 167 36.29 -9.14 10.05
N GLY A 168 37.59 -8.96 10.31
CA GLY A 168 38.53 -10.06 10.54
C GLY A 168 39.08 -10.74 9.28
N PHE A 169 38.59 -10.39 8.08
CA PHE A 169 39.06 -10.97 6.83
C PHE A 169 40.25 -10.19 6.24
N LYS A 170 41.41 -10.85 6.09
CA LYS A 170 42.63 -10.23 5.56
C LYS A 170 42.47 -9.91 4.06
N GLY A 171 42.32 -8.62 3.73
CA GLY A 171 42.13 -8.14 2.37
C GLY A 171 40.67 -8.08 1.92
N ALA A 172 39.74 -7.83 2.85
CA ALA A 172 38.33 -7.63 2.52
C ALA A 172 38.15 -6.47 1.53
N LYS A 173 37.23 -6.64 0.57
CA LYS A 173 36.85 -5.62 -0.42
C LYS A 173 35.35 -5.47 -0.43
N PHE A 174 34.86 -4.30 -0.01
CA PHE A 174 33.44 -3.94 -0.03
C PHE A 174 33.26 -2.50 -0.52
N LYS A 175 32.07 -2.18 -1.05
CA LYS A 175 31.71 -0.84 -1.51
C LYS A 175 30.21 -0.59 -1.35
N LYS A 176 29.84 0.67 -1.09
CA LYS A 176 28.45 1.13 -1.04
C LYS A 176 28.00 1.64 -2.42
N PHE A 177 26.76 1.37 -2.76
CA PHE A 177 26.10 1.75 -4.00
C PHE A 177 24.68 2.22 -3.70
N ASP A 178 24.19 3.13 -4.53
CA ASP A 178 22.79 3.57 -4.50
C ASP A 178 21.90 2.70 -5.39
N ASN A 179 22.50 1.77 -6.16
CA ASN A 179 21.82 0.84 -7.07
C ASN A 179 22.20 -0.63 -6.79
N GLU A 180 21.19 -1.50 -6.74
CA GLU A 180 21.33 -2.95 -6.50
C GLU A 180 22.09 -3.66 -7.63
N GLU A 181 21.89 -3.24 -8.88
CA GLU A 181 22.53 -3.87 -10.04
C GLU A 181 24.05 -3.65 -10.00
N GLU A 182 24.48 -2.43 -9.68
CA GLU A 182 25.91 -2.09 -9.53
C GLU A 182 26.54 -2.84 -8.35
N ALA A 183 25.80 -2.95 -7.24
CA ALA A 183 26.23 -3.70 -6.08
C ALA A 183 26.42 -5.19 -6.43
N THR A 184 25.50 -5.76 -7.21
CA THR A 184 25.53 -7.17 -7.60
C THR A 184 26.74 -7.45 -8.47
N MET A 185 26.98 -6.63 -9.49
CA MET A 185 28.14 -6.78 -10.37
C MET A 185 29.47 -6.68 -9.62
N PHE A 186 29.55 -5.82 -8.59
CA PHE A 186 30.74 -5.71 -7.75
C PHE A 186 30.94 -6.95 -6.88
N ALA A 187 29.86 -7.50 -6.30
CA ALA A 187 29.89 -8.72 -5.49
C ALA A 187 30.30 -9.96 -6.32
N GLU A 188 29.88 -10.04 -7.58
CA GLU A 188 30.25 -11.11 -8.53
C GLU A 188 31.74 -11.08 -8.96
N GLY A 189 32.54 -10.13 -8.50
CA GLY A 189 33.98 -10.08 -8.76
C GLY A 189 34.39 -9.43 -10.08
N LYS A 190 33.46 -8.74 -10.78
CA LYS A 190 33.78 -7.91 -11.94
C LYS A 190 34.55 -6.67 -11.44
N THR A 191 35.83 -6.56 -11.77
CA THR A 191 36.73 -5.55 -11.18
C THR A 191 36.35 -4.10 -11.53
N LEU A 192 36.54 -3.17 -10.57
CA LEU A 192 36.30 -1.72 -10.71
C LEU A 192 36.95 -1.05 -11.95
N LYS A 193 37.99 -1.66 -12.55
CA LYS A 193 38.62 -1.17 -13.78
C LYS A 193 37.73 -1.34 -15.03
N GLN A 194 36.76 -2.26 -15.03
CA GLN A 194 35.78 -2.43 -16.11
C GLN A 194 34.49 -1.63 -15.87
N ILE A 195 34.17 -1.32 -14.62
CA ILE A 195 32.95 -0.58 -14.23
C ILE A 195 33.13 0.93 -14.45
N GLY A 196 34.35 1.46 -14.24
CA GLY A 196 34.68 2.89 -14.40
C GLY A 196 34.43 3.51 -15.79
N PRO A 197 34.78 2.85 -16.92
CA PRO A 197 34.58 3.43 -18.24
C PRO A 197 33.14 3.32 -18.79
N LEU A 198 32.23 2.52 -18.20
CA LEU A 198 30.85 2.39 -18.70
C LEU A 198 29.91 3.53 -18.26
N LEU A 199 30.29 4.33 -17.25
CA LEU A 199 29.46 5.43 -16.72
C LEU A 199 29.95 6.84 -17.09
N LYS A 200 31.06 6.97 -17.82
CA LYS A 200 31.50 8.28 -18.36
C LYS A 200 30.86 8.66 -19.70
N ASN A 201 30.01 7.81 -20.28
CA ASN A 201 29.30 8.11 -21.53
C ASN A 201 27.83 8.56 -21.37
N CYS A 202 27.33 8.75 -20.15
CA CYS A 202 25.98 9.28 -19.91
C CYS A 202 25.98 10.70 -19.31
N ARG A 203 26.96 11.54 -19.69
CA ARG A 203 26.92 13.02 -19.58
C ARG A 203 27.65 13.66 -20.77
N ASN A 204 27.11 13.47 -21.96
CA ASN A 204 27.11 14.42 -23.07
C ASN A 204 26.61 13.71 -24.34
N CYS A 205 25.31 13.81 -24.58
CA CYS A 205 24.66 14.13 -25.85
C CYS A 205 23.25 14.60 -25.52
#